data_AF-A0A963L5V5-F1
#
_entry.id   AF-A0A963L5V5-F1
#
_cell.length_a   1.000
_cell.length_b   1.000
_cell.length_c   1.000
_cell.angle_alpha   90.00
_cell.angle_beta   90.00
_cell.angle_gamma   90.00
#
_symmetry.space_group_name_H-M   'P 1'
#
loop_
_entity.id
_entity.type
_entity.pdbx_description
1 polymer ?
#
loop_
_entity_poly.entity_id
_entity_poly.type
_entity_poly.pdbx_seq_one_letter_code
_entity_poly.pdbx_strand_id
1 'polypeptide(L)'
;VFMRARQGAFDVVVAMYHDQGLIPVKLLGLELGVNTTLGLPLIRTSPDHGTAFDIAGTGRASAASLLAAIDAAELAANGYSF
;
A
#
# COMPACT_ATOMS: atom_id res chain seq x y z
N VAL A 1 14.98 -9.40 8.41
CA VAL A 1 13.97 -8.44 8.91
C VAL A 1 12.60 -8.73 8.31
N PHE A 2 12.41 -8.63 6.98
CA PHE A 2 11.11 -8.81 6.32
C PHE A 2 10.38 -10.14 6.58
N MET A 3 11.10 -11.28 6.67
CA MET A 3 10.46 -12.56 7.03
C MET A 3 9.88 -12.57 8.44
N ARG A 4 10.52 -11.88 9.38
CA ARG A 4 10.01 -11.72 10.75
C ARG A 4 8.83 -10.73 10.78
N ALA A 5 8.89 -9.65 9.99
CA ALA A 5 7.78 -8.70 9.83
C ALA A 5 6.53 -9.39 9.26
N ARG A 6 6.68 -10.26 8.26
CA ARG A 6 5.60 -11.12 7.73
C ARG A 6 4.95 -11.98 8.82
N GLN A 7 5.71 -12.39 9.82
CA GLN A 7 5.25 -13.19 10.95
C GLN A 7 4.72 -12.33 12.12
N GLY A 8 4.57 -11.02 11.94
CA GLY A 8 4.05 -10.11 12.97
C GLY A 8 5.06 -9.73 14.05
N ALA A 9 6.36 -9.91 13.82
CA ALA A 9 7.38 -9.55 14.82
C ALA A 9 7.55 -8.03 15.01
N PHE A 10 7.02 -7.22 14.10
CA PHE A 10 7.12 -5.76 14.09
C PHE A 10 5.85 -5.15 13.49
N ASP A 11 5.42 -4.01 14.00
CA ASP A 11 4.32 -3.22 13.42
C ASP A 11 4.78 -2.48 12.15
N VAL A 12 6.02 -1.97 12.14
CA VAL A 12 6.60 -1.22 11.02
C VAL A 12 8.06 -1.63 10.76
N VAL A 13 8.46 -1.64 9.49
CA VAL A 13 9.86 -1.78 9.05
C VAL A 13 10.28 -0.54 8.28
N VAL A 14 11.39 0.08 8.67
CA VAL A 14 12.02 1.18 7.93
C VAL A 14 13.09 0.62 7.01
N ALA A 15 12.88 0.74 5.70
CA ALA A 15 13.89 0.44 4.69
C ALA A 15 14.69 1.71 4.37
N MET A 16 16.00 1.56 4.13
CA MET A 16 16.88 2.69 3.84
C MET A 16 16.73 3.21 2.41
N TYR A 17 16.24 2.37 1.49
CA TYR A 17 16.03 2.71 0.09
C TYR A 17 14.88 1.90 -0.50
N HIS A 18 14.36 2.40 -1.63
CA HIS A 18 13.11 1.95 -2.25
C HIS A 18 13.01 0.43 -2.47
N ASP A 19 13.94 -0.14 -3.23
CA ASP A 19 13.86 -1.56 -3.61
C ASP A 19 14.13 -2.51 -2.45
N GLN A 20 14.80 -2.04 -1.39
CA GLN A 20 14.97 -2.81 -0.17
C GLN A 20 13.63 -3.08 0.51
N GLY A 21 12.73 -2.10 0.51
CA GLY A 21 11.42 -2.19 1.16
C GLY A 21 10.33 -2.74 0.23
N LEU A 22 10.24 -2.22 -1.00
CA LEU A 22 9.10 -2.52 -1.87
C LEU A 22 9.15 -3.88 -2.54
N ILE A 23 10.33 -4.44 -2.84
CA ILE A 23 10.42 -5.79 -3.41
C ILE A 23 9.82 -6.82 -2.44
N PRO A 24 10.22 -6.88 -1.15
CA PRO A 24 9.60 -7.78 -0.19
C PRO A 24 8.10 -7.56 0.00
N VAL A 25 7.63 -6.30 0.05
CA VAL A 25 6.21 -5.97 0.23
C VAL A 25 5.38 -6.46 -0.95
N LYS A 26 5.81 -6.23 -2.18
CA LYS A 26 5.09 -6.66 -3.38
C LYS A 26 4.98 -8.18 -3.49
N LEU A 27 5.98 -8.93 -2.99
CA LEU A 27 5.91 -10.39 -2.93
C LEU A 27 4.87 -10.93 -1.94
N LEU A 28 4.37 -10.12 -1.00
CA LEU A 28 3.36 -10.53 -0.02
C LEU A 28 1.92 -10.37 -0.53
N GLY A 29 1.68 -9.52 -1.54
CA GLY A 29 0.36 -9.25 -2.07
C GLY A 29 0.30 -7.99 -2.92
N LEU A 30 0.70 -8.11 -4.18
CA LEU A 30 0.72 -7.01 -5.16
C LEU A 30 -0.61 -6.24 -5.28
N GLU A 31 -1.75 -6.91 -5.08
CA GLU A 31 -3.07 -6.33 -5.39
C GLU A 31 -3.69 -5.54 -4.22
N LEU A 32 -3.16 -5.69 -3.00
CA LEU A 32 -3.70 -5.07 -1.79
C LEU A 32 -2.74 -4.05 -1.15
N GLY A 33 -1.60 -3.77 -1.81
CA GLY A 33 -0.68 -2.74 -1.36
C GLY A 33 -1.36 -1.36 -1.35
N VAL A 34 -1.14 -0.61 -0.27
CA VAL A 34 -1.58 0.79 -0.11
C VAL A 34 -0.37 1.66 0.18
N ASN A 35 -0.22 2.74 -0.59
CA ASN A 35 0.79 3.75 -0.32
C ASN A 35 0.21 4.85 0.56
N THR A 36 0.69 4.96 1.79
CA THR A 36 0.27 5.98 2.76
C THR A 36 1.36 7.03 2.90
N THR A 37 1.01 8.31 2.77
CA THR A 37 1.96 9.40 2.92
C THR A 37 1.86 10.00 4.32
N LEU A 38 2.92 9.80 5.11
CA LEU A 38 3.02 10.34 6.46
C LEU A 38 3.63 11.76 6.44
N GLY A 39 3.28 12.58 7.43
CA GLY A 39 3.82 13.92 7.63
C GLY A 39 3.07 15.06 6.94
N LEU A 40 1.98 14.77 6.24
CA LEU A 40 1.08 15.79 5.67
C LEU A 40 0.04 16.26 6.69
N PRO A 41 -0.53 17.49 6.54
CA PRO A 41 -1.63 17.98 7.38
C PRO A 41 -3.01 17.42 6.98
N LEU A 42 -3.04 16.36 6.18
CA LEU A 42 -4.24 15.66 5.72
C LEU A 42 -3.93 14.17 5.53
N ILE A 43 -4.98 13.34 5.54
CA ILE A 43 -4.87 11.91 5.24
C ILE A 43 -4.71 11.74 3.73
N ARG A 44 -3.64 11.06 3.32
CA ARG A 44 -3.38 10.73 1.91
C ARG A 44 -2.95 9.28 1.76
N THR A 45 -3.77 8.52 1.05
CA THR A 45 -3.47 7.16 0.58
C THR A 45 -3.47 7.15 -0.96
N SER A 46 -2.91 6.11 -1.57
CA SER A 46 -2.98 5.88 -3.02
C SER A 46 -2.83 4.39 -3.36
N PRO A 47 -3.32 3.96 -4.54
CA PRO A 47 -3.04 2.61 -5.03
C PRO A 47 -1.53 2.36 -5.21
N ASP A 48 -1.12 1.09 -5.27
CA ASP A 48 0.28 0.65 -5.38
C ASP A 48 0.69 0.18 -6.80
N HIS A 49 -0.17 0.45 -7.79
CA HIS A 49 0.09 0.18 -9.19
C HIS A 49 0.36 1.46 -10.00
N GLY A 50 0.97 1.28 -11.17
CA GLY A 50 1.15 2.34 -12.16
C GLY A 50 -0.10 2.59 -13.01
N THR A 51 0.06 3.28 -14.13
CA THR A 51 -1.06 3.72 -14.98
C THR A 51 -1.68 2.63 -15.85
N ALA A 52 -0.96 1.52 -16.10
CA ALA A 52 -1.42 0.39 -16.91
C ALA A 52 -2.07 0.82 -18.26
N PHE A 53 -1.37 1.67 -19.02
CA PHE A 53 -1.91 2.28 -20.25
C PHE A 53 -2.33 1.28 -21.33
N ASP A 54 -1.70 0.12 -21.37
CA ASP A 54 -2.01 -0.98 -22.29
C ASP A 54 -3.41 -1.59 -22.08
N ILE A 55 -4.02 -1.39 -20.91
CA ILE A 55 -5.37 -1.87 -20.59
C ILE A 55 -6.39 -0.75 -20.35
N ALA A 56 -6.01 0.52 -20.55
CA ALA A 56 -6.91 1.65 -20.38
C ALA A 56 -8.14 1.53 -21.32
N GLY A 57 -9.34 1.73 -20.77
CA GLY A 57 -10.61 1.63 -21.53
C GLY A 57 -11.07 0.21 -21.87
N THR A 58 -10.32 -0.83 -21.50
CA THR A 58 -10.66 -2.23 -21.83
C THR A 58 -11.61 -2.91 -20.83
N GLY A 59 -11.83 -2.28 -19.67
CA GLY A 59 -12.60 -2.88 -18.56
C GLY A 59 -11.88 -3.99 -17.80
N ARG A 60 -10.57 -4.20 -18.04
CA ARG A 60 -9.77 -5.28 -17.43
C ARG A 60 -9.03 -4.89 -16.15
N ALA A 61 -8.98 -3.60 -15.81
CA ALA A 61 -8.26 -3.13 -14.62
C ALA A 61 -8.98 -3.58 -13.34
N SER A 62 -8.21 -4.06 -12.35
CA SER A 62 -8.73 -4.37 -11.02
C SER A 62 -8.83 -3.10 -10.18
N ALA A 63 -9.95 -2.93 -9.48
CA ALA A 63 -10.14 -1.83 -8.53
C ALA A 63 -9.61 -2.13 -7.11
N ALA A 64 -9.11 -3.35 -6.85
CA ALA A 64 -8.82 -3.84 -5.50
C ALA A 64 -7.86 -2.93 -4.70
N SER A 65 -6.74 -2.50 -5.30
CA SER A 65 -5.77 -1.63 -4.62
C SER A 65 -6.34 -0.23 -4.34
N LEU A 66 -7.20 0.28 -5.21
CA LEU A 66 -7.88 1.57 -4.98
C LEU A 66 -8.89 1.46 -3.85
N LEU A 67 -9.69 0.39 -3.80
CA LEU A 67 -10.63 0.14 -2.71
C LEU A 67 -9.89 0.00 -1.37
N ALA A 68 -8.81 -0.78 -1.33
CA ALA A 68 -7.98 -0.91 -0.13
C ALA A 68 -7.39 0.45 0.33
N ALA A 69 -7.01 1.32 -0.61
CA ALA A 69 -6.53 2.66 -0.28
C ALA A 69 -7.63 3.56 0.31
N ILE A 70 -8.87 3.43 -0.16
CA ILE A 70 -10.04 4.13 0.40
C ILE A 70 -10.32 3.61 1.82
N ASP A 71 -10.37 2.29 2.01
CA ASP A 71 -10.62 1.67 3.31
C ASP A 71 -9.57 2.09 4.36
N ALA A 72 -8.29 2.14 3.96
CA ALA A 72 -7.21 2.60 4.82
C ALA A 72 -7.35 4.09 5.20
N ALA A 73 -7.83 4.93 4.28
CA ALA A 73 -8.09 6.34 4.58
C ALA A 73 -9.27 6.51 5.54
N GLU A 74 -10.33 5.72 5.39
CA GLU A 74 -11.49 5.72 6.29
C GLU A 74 -11.10 5.27 7.71
N LEU A 75 -10.30 4.20 7.82
CA LEU A 75 -9.75 3.74 9.10
C LEU A 75 -8.96 4.85 9.80
N ALA A 76 -8.04 5.50 9.08
CA ALA A 76 -7.24 6.59 9.62
C ALA A 76 -8.10 7.81 10.02
N ALA A 77 -9.15 8.12 9.26
CA ALA A 77 -10.06 9.22 9.55
C ALA A 77 -10.91 8.98 10.80
N ASN A 78 -11.26 7.72 11.07
CA ASN A 78 -12.01 7.30 12.24
C ASN A 78 -11.15 7.15 13.51
N GLY A 79 -9.86 7.55 13.46
CA GLY A 79 -8.96 7.54 14.61
C GLY A 79 -8.32 6.19 14.91
N TYR A 80 -8.47 5.20 14.02
CA TYR A 80 -7.73 3.94 14.12
C TYR A 80 -6.33 4.14 13.53
N SER A 81 -5.30 4.00 14.36
CA SER A 81 -3.91 3.91 13.91
C SER A 81 -3.54 2.44 13.66
N PHE A 82 -2.74 2.22 12.63
CA PHE A 82 -2.08 0.94 12.33
C PHE A 82 -1.07 0.57 13.43
#